data_AF-A0A8X6VH83-F1
#
_entry.id   AF-A0A8X6VH83-F1
#
_cell.length_a   1.000
_cell.length_b   1.000
_cell.length_c   1.000
_cell.angle_alpha   90.00
_cell.angle_beta   90.00
_cell.angle_gamma   90.00
#
_symmetry.space_group_name_H-M   'P 1'
#
loop_
_entity.id
_entity.type
_entity.pdbx_description
1 polymer ?
#
loop_
_entity_poly.entity_id
_entity_poly.type
_entity_poly.pdbx_seq_one_letter_code
_entity_poly.pdbx_strand_id
1 'polypeptide(L)'
;MVESFFKNDEGHNVTVNGDRYRAMITNFFIPELNNHEVQELWFQQDGATCHTARATIDLLKDTFGDRLISRFGPVNWPPRSCDLTPLDYFLWGYVK
;
A
#
# COMPACT_ATOMS: atom_id res chain seq x y z
N MET A 1 4.36 2.25 19.54
CA MET A 1 5.49 3.01 18.96
C MET A 1 5.57 2.56 17.51
N VAL A 2 5.11 3.37 16.57
CA VAL A 2 5.14 2.98 15.14
C VAL A 2 6.56 3.24 14.68
N GLU A 3 7.38 2.20 14.62
CA GLU A 3 8.67 2.29 13.95
C GLU A 3 8.43 2.67 12.48
N SER A 4 9.20 3.61 11.97
CA SER A 4 9.07 4.03 10.58
C SER A 4 9.59 2.92 9.69
N PHE A 5 8.68 2.23 8.99
CA PHE A 5 8.96 1.06 8.12
C PHE A 5 10.05 1.27 7.07
N PHE A 6 10.36 2.53 6.77
CA PHE A 6 11.32 2.92 5.76
C PHE A 6 12.43 3.77 6.36
N LYS A 7 13.00 3.31 7.49
CA LYS A 7 14.24 3.82 8.04
C LYS A 7 15.33 2.75 8.10
N ASN A 8 16.59 3.17 8.06
CA ASN A 8 17.73 2.31 8.39
C ASN A 8 17.99 2.34 9.92
N ASP A 9 18.98 1.57 10.36
CA ASP A 9 19.36 1.45 11.78
C ASP A 9 19.83 2.78 12.41
N GLU A 10 20.22 3.75 11.57
CA GLU A 10 20.61 5.10 11.98
C GLU A 10 19.42 6.09 12.01
N GLY A 11 18.21 5.63 11.65
CA GLY A 11 17.00 6.45 11.62
C GLY A 11 16.85 7.32 10.37
N HIS A 12 17.69 7.13 9.35
CA HIS A 12 17.59 7.80 8.06
C HIS A 12 16.52 7.16 7.17
N ASN A 13 15.77 7.98 6.43
CA ASN A 13 14.78 7.50 5.47
C ASN A 13 15.47 6.70 4.37
N VAL A 14 14.89 5.56 4.02
CA VAL A 14 15.34 4.72 2.91
C VAL A 14 14.28 4.66 1.82
N THR A 15 14.71 4.43 0.58
CA THR A 15 13.81 4.27 -0.56
C THR A 15 12.91 3.05 -0.38
N VAL A 16 11.61 3.25 -0.60
CA VAL A 16 10.65 2.15 -0.68
C VAL A 16 10.89 1.39 -1.98
N ASN A 17 11.40 0.16 -1.87
CA ASN A 17 11.48 -0.77 -2.98
C ASN A 17 10.38 -1.84 -2.85
N GLY A 18 10.25 -2.71 -3.86
CA GLY A 18 9.24 -3.75 -3.86
C GLY A 18 9.32 -4.68 -2.64
N ASP A 19 10.52 -5.06 -2.22
CA ASP A 19 10.72 -5.99 -1.10
C ASP A 19 10.31 -5.38 0.23
N ARG A 20 10.74 -4.14 0.49
CA ARG A 20 10.36 -3.39 1.71
C ARG A 20 8.87 -3.11 1.75
N TYR A 21 8.27 -2.78 0.61
CA TYR A 21 6.83 -2.55 0.52
C TYR A 21 6.03 -3.81 0.86
N ARG A 22 6.39 -4.95 0.26
CA ARG A 22 5.74 -6.23 0.57
C ARG A 22 5.98 -6.66 2.02
N ALA A 23 7.18 -6.46 2.56
CA ALA A 23 7.48 -6.74 3.96
C ALA A 23 6.58 -5.91 4.90
N MET A 24 6.37 -4.62 4.62
CA MET A 24 5.45 -3.78 5.39
C MET A 24 4.00 -4.30 5.30
N ILE A 25 3.54 -4.68 4.10
CA ILE A 25 2.19 -5.25 3.92
C ILE A 25 2.01 -6.52 4.75
N THR A 26 2.92 -7.49 4.61
CA THR A 26 2.81 -8.81 5.23
C THR A 26 3.03 -8.76 6.74
N ASN A 27 4.01 -8.00 7.21
CA ASN A 27 4.45 -8.07 8.61
C ASN A 27 3.74 -7.06 9.51
N PHE A 28 3.09 -6.04 8.94
CA PHE A 28 2.41 -5.02 9.71
C PHE A 28 0.97 -4.82 9.26
N PHE A 29 0.74 -4.40 8.00
CA PHE A 29 -0.59 -3.96 7.58
C PHE A 29 -1.65 -5.06 7.71
N ILE A 30 -1.37 -6.27 7.18
CA ILE A 30 -2.32 -7.39 7.24
C ILE A 30 -2.56 -7.85 8.69
N PRO A 31 -1.53 -8.06 9.53
CA PRO A 31 -1.73 -8.35 10.96
C PRO A 31 -2.59 -7.32 11.69
N GLU A 32 -2.38 -6.02 11.46
CA GLU A 32 -3.19 -4.97 12.08
C GLU A 32 -4.65 -5.02 11.60
N LEU A 33 -4.91 -5.23 10.31
CA LEU A 33 -6.27 -5.42 9.80
C LEU A 33 -6.99 -6.59 10.48
N ASN A 34 -6.29 -7.71 10.67
CA ASN A 34 -6.83 -8.88 11.33
C ASN A 34 -7.10 -8.63 12.82
N ASN A 35 -6.23 -7.90 13.51
CA ASN A 35 -6.41 -7.52 14.93
C ASN A 35 -7.64 -6.61 15.13
N HIS A 36 -7.98 -5.82 14.11
CA HIS A 36 -9.15 -4.95 14.12
C HIS A 36 -10.42 -5.62 13.57
N GLU A 37 -10.37 -6.93 13.27
CA GLU A 37 -11.47 -7.74 12.74
C GLU A 37 -12.14 -7.14 11.49
N VAL A 38 -11.39 -6.39 10.69
CA VAL A 38 -11.96 -5.68 9.54
C VAL A 38 -12.08 -6.64 8.36
N GLN A 39 -13.31 -7.02 8.04
CA GLN A 39 -13.64 -7.86 6.89
C GLN A 39 -14.13 -7.01 5.72
N GLU A 40 -14.14 -7.59 4.51
CA GLU A 40 -14.75 -6.98 3.31
C GLU A 40 -14.17 -5.62 2.84
N LEU A 41 -12.94 -5.29 3.24
CA LEU A 41 -12.21 -4.09 2.79
C LEU A 41 -11.87 -4.07 1.30
N TRP A 42 -11.92 -2.87 0.74
CA TRP A 42 -11.29 -2.53 -0.54
C TRP A 42 -9.90 -1.95 -0.32
N PHE A 43 -8.91 -2.49 -1.03
CA PHE A 43 -7.56 -1.94 -1.02
C PHE A 43 -7.31 -1.13 -2.29
N GLN A 44 -6.81 0.09 -2.13
CA GLN A 44 -6.46 0.97 -3.23
C GLN A 44 -5.00 1.42 -3.10
N GLN A 45 -4.26 1.36 -4.21
CA GLN A 45 -2.90 1.89 -4.31
C GLN A 45 -2.68 2.58 -5.67
N ASP A 46 -1.66 3.44 -5.72
CA ASP A 46 -1.31 4.19 -6.92
C ASP A 46 -0.46 3.36 -7.92
N GLY A 47 0.03 4.01 -8.97
CA GLY A 47 0.77 3.37 -10.05
C GLY A 47 2.29 3.21 -9.83
N ALA A 48 2.81 3.41 -8.61
CA ALA A 48 4.25 3.34 -8.35
C ALA A 48 4.83 1.95 -8.66
N THR A 49 6.07 1.89 -9.16
CA THR A 49 6.68 0.64 -9.65
C THR A 49 6.72 -0.47 -8.60
N CYS A 50 6.99 -0.15 -7.33
CA CYS A 50 6.99 -1.13 -6.24
C CYS A 50 5.59 -1.69 -5.93
N HIS A 51 4.55 -0.86 -6.11
CA HIS A 51 3.15 -1.21 -5.86
C HIS A 51 2.59 -2.10 -6.99
N THR A 52 3.00 -1.82 -8.23
CA THR A 52 2.49 -2.51 -9.43
C THR A 52 3.36 -3.69 -9.88
N ALA A 53 4.44 -4.00 -9.15
CA ALA A 53 5.27 -5.16 -9.41
C ALA A 53 4.42 -6.44 -9.30
N ARG A 54 4.65 -7.43 -10.18
CA ARG A 54 3.85 -8.66 -10.22
C ARG A 54 3.73 -9.35 -8.85
N ALA A 55 4.85 -9.53 -8.16
CA ALA A 55 4.88 -10.13 -6.83
C ALA A 55 4.05 -9.33 -5.79
N THR A 56 3.95 -8.01 -5.93
CA THR A 56 3.14 -7.17 -5.06
C THR A 56 1.65 -7.31 -5.38
N ILE A 57 1.30 -7.33 -6.67
CA ILE A 57 -0.09 -7.54 -7.12
C ILE A 57 -0.59 -8.92 -6.70
N ASP A 58 0.23 -9.96 -6.86
CA ASP A 58 -0.13 -11.33 -6.49
C ASP A 58 -0.39 -11.42 -4.96
N LEU A 59 0.51 -10.87 -4.13
CA LEU A 59 0.31 -10.78 -2.67
C LEU A 59 -1.01 -10.08 -2.29
N LEU A 60 -1.33 -8.97 -2.94
CA LEU A 60 -2.54 -8.21 -2.65
C LEU A 60 -3.80 -8.93 -3.14
N LYS A 61 -3.74 -9.64 -4.27
CA LYS A 61 -4.86 -10.46 -4.75
C LYS A 61 -5.14 -11.63 -3.81
N ASP A 62 -4.11 -12.27 -3.27
CA ASP A 62 -4.28 -13.35 -2.30
C ASP A 62 -4.98 -12.87 -1.02
N THR A 63 -4.77 -11.59 -0.65
CA THR A 63 -5.33 -11.00 0.57
C THR A 63 -6.72 -10.40 0.35
N PHE A 64 -6.91 -9.65 -0.75
CA PHE A 64 -8.11 -8.83 -1.00
C PHE A 64 -9.02 -9.38 -2.10
N GLY A 65 -8.58 -10.37 -2.87
CA GLY A 65 -9.31 -10.93 -4.00
C GLY A 65 -9.63 -9.87 -5.05
N ASP A 66 -10.90 -9.83 -5.49
CA ASP A 66 -11.40 -8.86 -6.47
C ASP A 66 -11.54 -7.43 -5.91
N ARG A 67 -11.35 -7.23 -4.61
CA ARG A 67 -11.46 -5.92 -3.92
C ARG A 67 -10.16 -5.11 -3.97
N LEU A 68 -9.41 -5.23 -5.05
CA LEU A 68 -8.13 -4.54 -5.26
C LEU A 68 -8.23 -3.55 -6.42
N ILE A 69 -8.05 -2.27 -6.10
CA ILE A 69 -7.97 -1.16 -7.04
C ILE A 69 -6.50 -0.80 -7.21
N SER A 70 -5.92 -1.20 -8.34
CA SER A 70 -4.50 -0.99 -8.64
C SER A 70 -4.28 -1.03 -10.14
N ARG A 71 -3.17 -0.45 -10.61
CA ARG A 71 -2.67 -0.77 -11.94
C ARG A 71 -2.37 -2.27 -12.01
N PHE A 72 -2.94 -2.98 -12.99
CA PHE A 72 -2.88 -4.44 -13.15
C PHE A 72 -3.64 -5.26 -12.08
N GLY A 73 -4.42 -4.59 -11.23
CA GLY A 73 -5.37 -5.24 -10.32
C GLY A 73 -6.67 -5.66 -11.03
N PRO A 74 -7.58 -6.34 -10.31
CA PRO A 74 -8.93 -6.66 -10.78
C PRO A 74 -9.71 -5.42 -11.23
N VAL A 75 -9.62 -4.32 -10.44
CA VAL A 75 -10.15 -3.01 -10.83
C VAL A 75 -8.98 -2.11 -11.23
N ASN A 76 -8.93 -1.74 -12.51
CA ASN A 76 -7.85 -0.93 -13.05
C ASN A 76 -7.91 0.52 -12.54
N TRP A 77 -6.79 0.99 -11.99
CA TRP A 77 -6.59 2.40 -11.65
C TRP A 77 -5.96 3.17 -12.81
N PRO A 78 -6.51 4.34 -13.21
CA PRO A 78 -5.98 5.09 -14.33
C PRO A 78 -4.58 5.67 -14.03
N PRO A 79 -3.66 5.68 -15.03
CA PRO A 79 -2.32 6.23 -14.85
C PRO A 79 -2.34 7.74 -14.61
N ARG A 80 -1.47 8.22 -13.71
CA ARG A 80 -1.34 9.65 -13.31
C ARG A 80 -2.55 10.23 -12.59
N SER A 81 -3.28 9.41 -11.84
CA SER A 81 -4.45 9.83 -11.07
C SER A 81 -4.13 10.01 -9.58
N CYS A 82 -3.04 10.72 -9.26
CA CYS A 82 -2.70 11.06 -7.86
C CYS A 82 -3.76 11.97 -7.23
N ASP A 83 -4.52 12.71 -8.04
CA ASP A 83 -5.67 13.51 -7.64
C ASP A 83 -6.88 12.68 -7.15
N LEU A 84 -6.88 11.37 -7.39
CA LEU A 84 -7.99 10.49 -7.04
C LEU A 84 -7.73 9.62 -5.80
N THR A 85 -6.52 9.65 -5.21
CA THR A 85 -6.31 8.96 -3.93
C THR A 85 -6.74 9.91 -2.80
N PRO A 86 -7.62 9.50 -1.87
CA PRO A 86 -8.02 10.35 -0.75
C PRO A 86 -6.83 10.84 0.10
N LEU A 87 -5.75 10.06 0.13
CA LEU A 87 -4.51 10.41 0.83
C LEU A 87 -3.82 11.62 0.19
N ASP A 88 -3.61 11.60 -1.13
CA ASP A 88 -2.93 12.67 -1.85
C ASP A 88 -3.80 13.91 -2.06
N TYR A 89 -5.11 13.72 -2.28
CA TYR A 89 -6.05 14.83 -2.48
C TYR A 89 -6.38 15.57 -1.19
N PHE A 90 -6.54 14.87 -0.07
CA PHE A 90 -7.05 15.45 1.18
C PHE A 90 -6.06 15.33 2.35
N LEU A 91 -5.63 14.11 2.70
CA LEU A 91 -4.90 13.89 3.95
C LEU A 91 -3.55 14.61 3.97
N TRP A 92 -2.71 14.43 2.95
CA TRP A 92 -1.36 14.99 2.93
C TRP A 92 -1.34 16.51 2.75
N GLY A 93 -2.42 17.10 2.23
CA GLY A 93 -2.61 18.55 2.22
C GLY A 93 -2.93 19.11 3.62
N TYR A 94 -3.64 18.32 4.44
CA TYR A 94 -4.07 18.70 5.79
C TYR A 94 -3.01 18.42 6.87
N VAL A 95 -2.25 17.33 6.75
CA VAL A 95 -1.26 16.86 7.74
C VAL A 95 0.08 17.61 7.66
N LYS A 96 0.21 18.56 6.72
CA LYS A 96 1.43 19.35 6.53
C LYS A 96 1.75 20.30 7.66
#